data_AF-A0A7W0UWE8-F1
#
_entry.id   AF-A0A7W0UWE8-F1
#
_cell.length_a   1.000
_cell.length_b   1.000
_cell.length_c   1.000
_cell.angle_alpha   90.00
_cell.angle_beta   90.00
_cell.angle_gamma   90.00
#
_symmetry.space_group_name_H-M   'P 1'
#
loop_
_entity.id
_entity.type
_entity.pdbx_description
1 polymer ?
#
loop_
_entity_poly.entity_id
_entity_poly.type
_entity_poly.pdbx_seq_one_letter_code
_entity_poly.pdbx_strand_id
1 'polypeptide(L)'
;MAGFKNILLLLLTLGLTTGVFSAVQMKSGEPKIEAATFNRTGQETAPMIRFTPAQALMDEPITIRLSGLPPKKPLIVKARMLLLGKTWQSQATFIADEHGRVDLGKQAPTGGSYPGVDPMGLFWSMTPDAAQTTPEQKADVKVSDPVVTSFDVEMEGRTVASASLTRWWAKPGVRVTEVRQDGLVGKFFEPQQQGRHPAVLVLSGSEGGIKELDAALLASRGYAAFALAYFGTE
;
A
#
# COMPACT_ATOMS: atom_id res chain seq x y z
N MET A 1 -41.27 1.67 -21.42
CA MET A 1 -41.83 1.10 -20.18
C MET A 1 -40.72 1.16 -19.13
N ALA A 2 -40.65 2.26 -18.38
CA ALA A 2 -41.25 2.44 -17.04
C ALA A 2 -40.50 1.59 -15.99
N GLY A 3 -39.83 2.13 -14.98
CA GLY A 3 -39.61 3.51 -14.58
C GLY A 3 -38.64 3.53 -13.39
N PHE A 4 -37.76 4.53 -13.34
CA PHE A 4 -37.00 4.87 -12.14
C PHE A 4 -36.95 6.39 -12.05
N LYS A 5 -38.02 6.96 -11.49
CA LYS A 5 -38.04 8.35 -11.01
C LYS A 5 -38.97 8.38 -9.81
N ASN A 6 -38.38 8.32 -8.61
CA ASN A 6 -38.93 8.87 -7.38
C ASN A 6 -37.81 8.84 -6.33
N ILE A 7 -36.85 9.75 -6.45
CA ILE A 7 -35.99 10.15 -5.34
C ILE A 7 -36.66 11.39 -4.75
N LEU A 8 -37.22 11.26 -3.56
CA LEU A 8 -37.76 12.39 -2.81
C LEU A 8 -36.61 13.00 -2.00
N LEU A 9 -36.12 14.16 -2.42
CA LEU A 9 -35.08 14.90 -1.72
C LEU A 9 -35.74 15.73 -0.61
N LEU A 10 -35.60 15.30 0.66
CA LEU A 10 -36.07 16.09 1.79
C LEU A 10 -35.02 17.16 2.12
N LEU A 11 -35.29 18.42 1.75
CA LEU A 11 -34.44 19.56 2.11
C LEU A 11 -34.77 20.01 3.53
N LEU A 12 -34.04 19.48 4.52
CA LEU A 12 -34.01 20.06 5.87
C LEU A 12 -33.03 21.25 5.85
N THR A 13 -33.58 22.45 5.76
CA THR A 13 -32.82 23.70 5.89
C THR A 13 -32.64 24.03 7.37
N LEU A 14 -31.43 23.84 7.89
CA LEU A 14 -30.97 24.50 9.12
C LEU A 14 -29.50 24.95 8.93
N GLY A 15 -29.32 26.27 8.93
CA GLY A 15 -28.09 27.04 9.19
C GLY A 15 -26.72 26.48 8.78
N LEU A 16 -26.16 27.03 7.70
CA LEU A 16 -24.74 27.31 7.43
C LEU A 16 -23.68 26.57 8.27
N THR A 17 -23.28 25.37 7.82
CA THR A 17 -21.94 25.02 7.28
C THR A 17 -21.91 23.49 7.12
N THR A 18 -21.74 22.99 5.88
CA THR A 18 -21.70 21.55 5.49
C THR A 18 -22.99 20.76 5.79
N GLY A 19 -23.84 20.58 4.77
CA GLY A 19 -25.05 19.76 4.85
C GLY A 19 -24.75 18.28 4.63
N VAL A 20 -25.07 17.44 5.62
CA VAL A 20 -25.24 16.00 5.45
C VAL A 20 -26.63 15.80 4.84
N PHE A 21 -26.73 15.19 3.66
CA PHE A 21 -28.00 14.91 3.01
C PHE A 21 -28.36 13.44 3.19
N SER A 22 -29.51 13.17 3.81
CA SER A 22 -30.08 11.82 3.91
C SER A 22 -30.97 11.56 2.71
N ALA A 23 -30.61 10.59 1.86
CA ALA A 23 -31.49 10.11 0.80
C ALA A 23 -32.41 9.02 1.37
N VAL A 24 -33.73 9.17 1.21
CA VAL A 24 -34.71 8.13 1.55
C VAL A 24 -35.14 7.45 0.26
N GLN A 25 -34.70 6.20 0.07
CA GLN A 25 -35.23 5.33 -0.98
C GLN A 25 -36.56 4.72 -0.49
N MET A 26 -37.67 5.04 -1.16
CA MET A 26 -38.95 4.36 -0.92
C MET A 26 -39.03 3.11 -1.80
N LYS A 27 -38.69 1.94 -1.24
CA LYS A 27 -39.25 0.66 -1.66
C LYS A 27 -40.35 0.28 -0.67
N SER A 28 -41.38 -0.43 -1.14
CA SER A 28 -42.45 -0.97 -0.29
C SER A 28 -41.85 -1.89 0.78
N GLY A 29 -41.71 -1.39 2.00
CA GLY A 29 -41.06 -2.06 3.13
C GLY A 29 -39.90 -1.20 3.68
N GLU A 30 -40.06 -0.77 4.94
CA GLU A 30 -39.17 0.01 5.83
C GLU A 30 -38.14 1.00 5.20
N PRO A 31 -38.14 2.28 5.61
CA PRO A 31 -37.20 3.27 5.08
C PRO A 31 -35.76 2.93 5.49
N LYS A 32 -34.93 2.55 4.51
CA LYS A 32 -33.49 2.40 4.67
C LYS A 32 -32.82 3.73 4.33
N ILE A 33 -32.29 4.41 5.34
CA ILE A 33 -31.48 5.62 5.14
C ILE A 33 -30.06 5.17 4.81
N GLU A 34 -29.64 5.35 3.56
CA GLU A 34 -28.24 5.18 3.15
C GLU A 34 -27.59 6.57 3.10
N ALA A 35 -26.61 6.80 3.98
CA ALA A 35 -25.87 8.05 4.01
C ALA A 35 -24.86 8.08 2.85
N ALA A 36 -25.13 8.90 1.84
CA ALA A 36 -24.22 9.15 0.73
C ALA A 36 -23.52 10.51 0.92
N THR A 37 -22.21 10.56 0.63
CA THR A 37 -21.41 11.79 0.77
C THR A 37 -21.39 12.52 -0.57
N PHE A 38 -21.97 13.72 -0.60
CA PHE A 38 -22.04 14.56 -1.79
C PHE A 38 -21.09 15.76 -1.70
N ASN A 39 -20.41 16.09 -2.79
CA ASN A 39 -19.64 17.32 -2.90
C ASN A 39 -20.55 18.54 -3.16
N ARG A 40 -19.96 19.76 -3.19
CA ARG A 40 -20.69 21.02 -3.46
C ARG A 40 -21.44 21.06 -4.80
N THR A 41 -21.12 20.15 -5.72
CA THR A 41 -21.77 20.02 -7.04
C THR A 41 -22.83 18.92 -7.09
N GLY A 42 -23.18 18.29 -5.95
CA GLY A 42 -24.18 17.22 -5.90
C GLY A 42 -23.72 15.90 -6.50
N GLN A 43 -22.41 15.71 -6.67
CA GLN A 43 -21.85 14.42 -7.09
C GLN A 43 -21.50 13.58 -5.86
N GLU A 44 -21.97 12.35 -5.87
CA GLU A 44 -21.55 11.30 -4.94
C GLU A 44 -20.06 11.04 -5.16
N THR A 45 -19.23 11.37 -4.17
CA THR A 45 -17.80 11.06 -4.25
C THR A 45 -17.59 9.69 -3.65
N ALA A 46 -17.41 8.69 -4.50
CA ALA A 46 -17.10 7.33 -4.06
C ALA A 46 -15.80 7.34 -3.20
N PRO A 47 -15.76 6.57 -2.09
CA PRO A 47 -14.55 6.37 -1.32
C PRO A 47 -13.38 5.92 -2.20
N MET A 48 -12.20 6.51 -2.00
CA MET A 48 -11.01 6.18 -2.78
C MET A 48 -9.74 6.24 -1.94
N ILE A 49 -8.76 5.44 -2.34
CA ILE A 49 -7.40 5.41 -1.80
C ILE A 49 -6.46 6.05 -2.83
N ARG A 50 -5.61 6.98 -2.40
CA ARG A 50 -4.58 7.60 -3.23
C ARG A 50 -3.20 7.41 -2.63
N PHE A 51 -2.28 6.93 -3.46
CA PHE A 51 -0.86 6.79 -3.14
C PHE A 51 -0.07 7.93 -3.79
N THR A 52 0.93 8.45 -3.10
CA THR A 52 1.88 9.42 -3.68
C THR A 52 3.29 9.11 -3.17
N PRO A 53 4.23 8.74 -4.06
CA PRO A 53 4.03 8.44 -5.48
C PRO A 53 3.09 7.23 -5.71
N ALA A 54 2.59 7.04 -6.94
CA ALA A 54 1.70 5.92 -7.28
C ALA A 54 2.43 4.56 -7.36
N GLN A 55 3.75 4.60 -7.53
CA GLN A 55 4.67 3.48 -7.48
C GLN A 55 5.99 3.97 -6.89
N ALA A 56 6.75 3.09 -6.23
CA ALA A 56 8.00 3.48 -5.60
C ALA A 56 8.98 2.32 -5.46
N LEU A 57 10.23 2.62 -5.10
CA LEU A 57 11.11 1.60 -4.57
C LEU A 57 10.67 1.13 -3.17
N MET A 58 11.16 -0.03 -2.76
CA MET A 58 10.86 -0.62 -1.45
C MET A 58 11.42 0.20 -0.27
N ASP A 59 12.44 1.02 -0.51
CA ASP A 59 13.04 1.94 0.46
C ASP A 59 12.45 3.37 0.41
N GLU A 60 11.52 3.66 -0.50
CA GLU A 60 10.91 5.00 -0.66
C GLU A 60 9.63 5.14 0.16
N PRO A 61 9.45 6.26 0.89
CA PRO A 61 8.22 6.50 1.63
C PRO A 61 7.03 6.72 0.68
N ILE A 62 5.84 6.32 1.12
CA ILE A 62 4.58 6.52 0.41
C ILE A 62 3.63 7.33 1.28
N THR A 63 3.02 8.36 0.71
CA THR A 63 1.86 9.01 1.31
C THR A 63 0.59 8.26 0.92
N ILE A 64 -0.20 7.84 1.91
CA ILE A 64 -1.52 7.23 1.70
C ILE A 64 -2.60 8.20 2.18
N ARG A 65 -3.53 8.54 1.28
CA ARG A 65 -4.67 9.41 1.58
C ARG A 65 -5.99 8.77 1.17
N LEU A 66 -6.99 8.93 2.02
CA LEU A 66 -8.35 8.48 1.78
C LEU A 66 -9.27 9.70 1.63
N SER A 67 -10.26 9.59 0.76
CA SER A 67 -11.26 10.65 0.55
C SER A 67 -12.58 10.07 0.07
N GLY A 68 -13.65 10.86 0.13
CA GLY A 68 -15.00 10.42 -0.23
C GLY A 68 -15.67 9.59 0.88
N LEU A 69 -15.14 9.64 2.10
CA LEU A 69 -15.68 8.93 3.26
C LEU A 69 -16.77 9.75 3.95
N PRO A 70 -17.74 9.12 4.62
CA PRO A 70 -18.63 9.81 5.55
C PRO A 70 -17.82 10.53 6.66
N PRO A 71 -18.03 11.85 6.88
CA PRO A 71 -17.29 12.59 7.91
C PRO A 71 -17.44 12.03 9.32
N LYS A 72 -16.37 12.13 10.12
CA LYS A 72 -16.35 11.73 11.55
C LYS A 72 -16.70 10.26 11.82
N LYS A 73 -16.70 9.40 10.79
CA LYS A 73 -16.97 7.97 10.94
C LYS A 73 -15.68 7.16 11.06
N PRO A 74 -15.68 6.09 11.88
CA PRO A 74 -14.55 5.18 11.95
C PRO A 74 -14.46 4.29 10.70
N LEU A 75 -13.24 3.92 10.34
CA LEU A 75 -12.91 3.00 9.25
C LEU A 75 -11.69 2.17 9.61
N ILE A 76 -11.55 0.99 9.01
CA ILE A 76 -10.36 0.15 9.12
C ILE A 76 -9.66 0.14 7.77
N VAL A 77 -8.37 0.46 7.75
CA VAL A 77 -7.50 0.28 6.59
C VAL A 77 -6.75 -1.02 6.79
N LYS A 78 -6.95 -1.99 5.90
CA LYS A 78 -6.23 -3.26 5.86
C LYS A 78 -5.20 -3.21 4.75
N ALA A 79 -4.00 -3.71 5.02
CA ALA A 79 -2.95 -3.88 4.03
C ALA A 79 -2.52 -5.34 3.98
N ARG A 80 -2.34 -5.89 2.77
CA ARG A 80 -1.92 -7.27 2.54
C ARG A 80 -0.87 -7.32 1.45
N MET A 81 0.19 -8.10 1.65
CA MET A 81 1.32 -8.20 0.73
C MET A 81 1.79 -9.65 0.64
N LEU A 82 1.93 -10.18 -0.58
CA LEU A 82 2.61 -11.45 -0.79
C LEU A 82 4.09 -11.17 -0.97
N LEU A 83 4.92 -11.66 -0.05
CA LEU A 83 6.37 -11.47 -0.07
C LEU A 83 7.06 -12.77 0.34
N LEU A 84 7.98 -13.25 -0.51
CA LEU A 84 8.76 -14.47 -0.28
C LEU A 84 7.87 -15.70 0.04
N GLY A 85 6.81 -15.88 -0.75
CA GLY A 85 5.88 -17.02 -0.59
C GLY A 85 4.97 -16.93 0.65
N LYS A 86 5.08 -15.89 1.48
CA LYS A 86 4.21 -15.66 2.63
C LYS A 86 3.36 -14.43 2.45
N THR A 87 2.12 -14.52 2.95
CA THR A 87 1.25 -13.37 3.02
C THR A 87 1.47 -12.62 4.32
N TRP A 88 1.77 -11.34 4.20
CA TRP A 88 1.97 -10.39 5.28
C TRP A 88 0.75 -9.47 5.35
N GLN A 89 0.32 -9.13 6.56
CA GLN A 89 -0.88 -8.31 6.76
C GLN A 89 -0.74 -7.36 7.95
N SER A 90 -1.40 -6.22 7.85
CA SER A 90 -1.58 -5.26 8.94
C SER A 90 -2.94 -4.60 8.81
N GLN A 91 -3.42 -3.97 9.90
CA GLN A 91 -4.60 -3.14 9.84
C GLN A 91 -4.53 -1.99 10.84
N ALA A 92 -5.14 -0.86 10.52
CA ALA A 92 -5.23 0.28 11.42
C ALA A 92 -6.58 0.98 11.31
N THR A 93 -7.13 1.39 12.45
CA THR A 93 -8.42 2.08 12.54
C THR A 93 -8.20 3.58 12.55
N PHE A 94 -8.96 4.30 11.74
CA PHE A 94 -8.95 5.76 11.65
C PHE A 94 -10.36 6.33 11.78
N ILE A 95 -10.46 7.64 12.03
CA ILE A 95 -11.72 8.38 12.00
C ILE A 95 -11.58 9.42 10.89
N ALA A 96 -12.48 9.43 9.91
CA ALA A 96 -12.47 10.43 8.86
C ALA A 96 -12.64 11.84 9.45
N ASP A 97 -11.95 12.82 8.90
CA ASP A 97 -12.08 14.22 9.30
C ASP A 97 -13.46 14.80 8.93
N GLU A 98 -13.67 16.09 9.20
CA GLU A 98 -14.93 16.79 8.91
C GLU A 98 -15.24 16.86 7.40
N HIS A 99 -14.25 16.62 6.56
CA HIS A 99 -14.35 16.63 5.10
C HIS A 99 -14.36 15.21 4.50
N GLY A 100 -14.45 14.17 5.33
CA GLY A 100 -14.47 12.79 4.85
C GLY A 100 -13.12 12.30 4.34
N ARG A 101 -12.03 12.74 4.98
CA ARG A 101 -10.64 12.42 4.57
C ARG A 101 -9.84 11.81 5.71
N VAL A 102 -8.82 11.04 5.34
CA VAL A 102 -7.77 10.55 6.24
C VAL A 102 -6.43 10.72 5.52
N ASP A 103 -5.44 11.28 6.20
CA ASP A 103 -4.04 11.30 5.74
C ASP A 103 -3.21 10.52 6.77
N LEU A 104 -2.76 9.32 6.39
CA LEU A 104 -2.07 8.41 7.30
C LEU A 104 -0.73 8.99 7.81
N GLY A 105 -0.13 9.92 7.08
CA GLY A 105 1.08 10.62 7.50
C GLY A 105 0.84 11.79 8.44
N LYS A 106 -0.42 12.12 8.75
CA LYS A 106 -0.79 13.26 9.61
C LYS A 106 -1.71 12.87 10.76
N GLN A 107 -2.33 11.70 10.68
CA GLN A 107 -3.30 11.23 11.66
C GLN A 107 -2.80 9.92 12.28
N ALA A 108 -2.84 9.85 13.61
CA ALA A 108 -2.55 8.60 14.31
C ALA A 108 -3.77 7.67 14.22
N PRO A 109 -3.58 6.36 14.05
CA PRO A 109 -4.68 5.42 14.16
C PRO A 109 -5.19 5.38 15.60
N THR A 110 -6.48 5.12 15.76
CA THR A 110 -7.12 4.94 17.07
C THR A 110 -6.95 3.52 17.61
N GLY A 111 -6.42 2.60 16.80
CA GLY A 111 -6.13 1.22 17.18
C GLY A 111 -5.65 0.40 15.98
N GLY A 112 -5.17 -0.82 16.23
CA GLY A 112 -4.67 -1.74 15.19
C GLY A 112 -3.20 -2.09 15.39
N SER A 113 -2.51 -2.37 14.28
CA SER A 113 -1.17 -2.94 14.24
C SER A 113 -0.05 -1.97 14.65
N TYR A 114 -0.28 -0.67 14.64
CA TYR A 114 0.70 0.33 15.07
C TYR A 114 0.06 1.53 15.77
N PRO A 115 0.78 2.20 16.69
CA PRO A 115 0.35 3.48 17.29
C PRO A 115 1.05 4.69 16.65
N GLY A 116 0.55 5.89 16.93
CA GLY A 116 1.23 7.16 16.56
C GLY A 116 1.09 7.54 15.09
N VAL A 117 1.55 8.75 14.74
CA VAL A 117 1.53 9.23 13.35
C VAL A 117 2.74 8.69 12.61
N ASP A 118 2.52 7.75 11.69
CA ASP A 118 3.58 7.20 10.83
C ASP A 118 3.02 6.82 9.45
N PRO A 119 3.44 7.47 8.35
CA PRO A 119 2.96 7.16 7.00
C PRO A 119 3.29 5.74 6.54
N MET A 120 4.35 5.12 7.09
CA MET A 120 4.78 3.78 6.76
C MET A 120 4.34 2.73 7.80
N GLY A 121 3.51 3.14 8.78
CA GLY A 121 2.99 2.28 9.85
C GLY A 121 2.44 0.95 9.36
N LEU A 122 1.55 0.99 8.37
CA LEU A 122 0.95 -0.22 7.79
C LEU A 122 1.97 -1.17 7.15
N PHE A 123 3.15 -0.71 6.73
CA PHE A 123 4.16 -1.56 6.09
C PHE A 123 5.07 -2.23 7.12
N TRP A 124 5.67 -1.46 8.03
CA TRP A 124 6.60 -2.03 9.00
C TRP A 124 5.89 -2.88 10.06
N SER A 125 4.61 -2.60 10.33
CA SER A 125 3.82 -3.33 11.33
C SER A 125 3.15 -4.59 10.76
N MET A 126 3.49 -5.01 9.54
CA MET A 126 2.93 -6.24 8.98
C MET A 126 3.45 -7.47 9.72
N THR A 127 2.56 -8.42 9.96
CA THR A 127 2.89 -9.75 10.49
C THR A 127 2.52 -10.82 9.48
N PRO A 128 3.24 -11.95 9.43
CA PRO A 128 2.85 -13.07 8.57
C PRO A 128 1.47 -13.58 8.97
N ASP A 129 0.69 -14.00 7.98
CA ASP A 129 -0.60 -14.63 8.20
C ASP A 129 -0.40 -15.95 8.95
N ALA A 130 -0.84 -16.00 10.21
CA ALA A 130 -0.66 -17.14 11.10
C ALA A 130 -1.34 -18.43 10.58
N ALA A 131 -2.33 -18.30 9.69
CA ALA A 131 -2.97 -19.46 9.06
C ALA A 131 -2.09 -20.14 7.99
N GLN A 132 -1.05 -19.46 7.48
CA GLN A 132 -0.12 -20.04 6.52
C GLN A 132 1.00 -20.79 7.25
N THR A 133 0.88 -22.13 7.27
CA THR A 133 1.86 -23.02 7.88
C THR A 133 2.99 -23.43 6.93
N THR A 134 2.89 -23.08 5.64
CA THR A 134 3.94 -23.35 4.66
C THR A 134 5.23 -22.62 5.03
N PRO A 135 6.39 -23.31 5.00
CA PRO A 135 7.69 -22.67 5.18
C PRO A 135 7.88 -21.50 4.22
N GLU A 136 8.77 -20.57 4.56
CA GLU A 136 9.26 -19.57 3.62
C GLU A 136 9.94 -20.31 2.48
N GLN A 137 9.21 -20.45 1.38
CA GLN A 137 9.84 -20.81 0.14
C GLN A 137 10.56 -19.55 -0.31
N LYS A 138 11.87 -19.65 -0.58
CA LYS A 138 12.47 -18.83 -1.63
C LYS A 138 11.76 -19.21 -2.92
N ALA A 139 10.52 -18.75 -3.10
CA ALA A 139 9.90 -18.73 -4.39
C ALA A 139 10.89 -18.07 -5.35
N ASP A 140 10.82 -18.38 -6.64
CA ASP A 140 11.63 -17.80 -7.71
C ASP A 140 11.32 -16.29 -7.91
N VAL A 141 11.18 -15.53 -6.82
CA VAL A 141 10.98 -14.09 -6.77
C VAL A 141 12.30 -13.47 -7.21
N LYS A 142 12.28 -12.94 -8.42
CA LYS A 142 13.40 -12.18 -8.93
C LYS A 142 13.33 -10.79 -8.29
N VAL A 143 14.48 -10.19 -8.03
CA VAL A 143 14.56 -8.79 -7.58
C VAL A 143 13.89 -7.79 -8.54
N SER A 144 13.69 -8.20 -9.80
CA SER A 144 12.96 -7.45 -10.83
C SER A 144 11.45 -7.55 -10.72
N ASP A 145 10.93 -8.49 -9.93
CA ASP A 145 9.49 -8.69 -9.83
C ASP A 145 8.87 -7.60 -8.95
N PRO A 146 7.72 -7.02 -9.35
CA PRO A 146 7.03 -6.03 -8.54
C PRO A 146 6.47 -6.69 -7.28
N VAL A 147 6.60 -5.99 -6.15
CA VAL A 147 5.91 -6.33 -4.92
C VAL A 147 4.63 -5.52 -4.83
N VAL A 148 3.49 -6.20 -4.86
CA VAL A 148 2.17 -5.55 -4.81
C VAL A 148 1.60 -5.66 -3.40
N THR A 149 1.23 -4.51 -2.84
CA THR A 149 0.47 -4.43 -1.59
C THR A 149 -0.95 -4.01 -1.91
N SER A 150 -1.93 -4.84 -1.54
CA SER A 150 -3.35 -4.51 -1.65
C SER A 150 -3.83 -3.81 -0.38
N PHE A 151 -4.70 -2.81 -0.55
CA PHE A 151 -5.31 -2.05 0.51
C PHE A 151 -6.83 -2.10 0.39
N ASP A 152 -7.50 -2.38 1.50
CA ASP A 152 -8.95 -2.33 1.62
C ASP A 152 -9.34 -1.35 2.73
N VAL A 153 -10.33 -0.51 2.47
CA VAL A 153 -10.98 0.34 3.47
C VAL A 153 -12.32 -0.28 3.82
N GLU A 154 -12.47 -0.66 5.08
CA GLU A 154 -13.70 -1.23 5.61
C GLU A 154 -14.43 -0.25 6.53
N MET A 155 -15.74 -0.16 6.35
CA MET A 155 -16.66 0.57 7.22
C MET A 155 -17.86 -0.33 7.53
N GLU A 156 -18.25 -0.43 8.80
CA GLU A 156 -19.41 -1.24 9.22
C GLU A 156 -19.39 -2.69 8.67
N GLY A 157 -18.18 -3.29 8.62
CA GLY A 157 -17.97 -4.65 8.14
C GLY A 157 -18.02 -4.83 6.61
N ARG A 158 -18.02 -3.74 5.83
CA ARG A 158 -18.05 -3.78 4.36
C ARG A 158 -16.86 -3.02 3.77
N THR A 159 -16.24 -3.58 2.75
CA THR A 159 -15.23 -2.89 1.95
C THR A 159 -15.89 -1.80 1.12
N VAL A 160 -15.47 -0.55 1.33
CA VAL A 160 -16.00 0.64 0.63
C VAL A 160 -15.03 1.19 -0.41
N ALA A 161 -13.73 0.85 -0.31
CA ALA A 161 -12.73 1.14 -1.32
C ALA A 161 -11.61 0.10 -1.30
N SER A 162 -11.05 -0.19 -2.47
CA SER A 162 -9.87 -1.04 -2.62
C SER A 162 -8.90 -0.41 -3.60
N ALA A 163 -7.60 -0.57 -3.36
CA ALA A 163 -6.55 -0.15 -4.29
C ALA A 163 -5.28 -0.97 -4.05
N SER A 164 -4.39 -0.99 -5.04
CA SER A 164 -3.09 -1.66 -4.93
C SER A 164 -1.95 -0.68 -5.18
N LEU A 165 -0.88 -0.84 -4.41
CA LEU A 165 0.38 -0.13 -4.58
C LEU A 165 1.43 -1.10 -5.13
N THR A 166 2.13 -0.68 -6.17
CA THR A 166 3.27 -1.42 -6.72
C THR A 166 4.58 -0.84 -6.20
N ARG A 167 5.43 -1.68 -5.60
CA ARG A 167 6.78 -1.34 -5.17
C ARG A 167 7.81 -2.25 -5.81
N TRP A 168 9.07 -1.81 -5.86
CA TRP A 168 10.15 -2.51 -6.56
C TRP A 168 11.40 -2.63 -5.69
N TRP A 169 12.09 -3.78 -5.75
CA TRP A 169 13.45 -3.91 -5.21
C TRP A 169 14.48 -3.42 -6.22
N ALA A 170 14.29 -3.77 -7.50
CA ALA A 170 15.03 -3.22 -8.63
C ALA A 170 14.10 -2.38 -9.51
N LYS A 171 14.47 -1.13 -9.82
CA LYS A 171 13.78 -0.35 -10.86
C LYS A 171 13.84 -1.08 -12.20
N PRO A 172 12.81 -0.95 -13.05
CA PRO A 172 12.88 -1.40 -14.43
C PRO A 172 14.16 -0.88 -15.10
N GLY A 173 14.93 -1.79 -15.71
CA GLY A 173 16.18 -1.45 -16.40
C GLY A 173 17.46 -1.66 -15.61
N VAL A 174 17.40 -1.95 -14.29
CA VAL A 174 18.58 -2.47 -13.58
C VAL A 174 18.99 -3.82 -14.18
N ARG A 175 20.26 -3.95 -14.55
CA ARG A 175 20.81 -5.19 -15.10
C ARG A 175 21.39 -6.03 -13.96
N VAL A 176 21.12 -7.32 -13.99
CA VAL A 176 21.67 -8.27 -13.02
C VAL A 176 22.50 -9.31 -13.76
N THR A 177 23.77 -9.43 -13.39
CA THR A 177 24.74 -10.37 -13.98
C THR A 177 25.25 -11.29 -12.89
N GLU A 178 25.12 -12.60 -13.05
CA GLU A 178 25.75 -13.57 -12.15
C GLU A 178 27.26 -13.59 -12.37
N VAL A 179 28.03 -13.63 -11.29
CA VAL A 179 29.49 -13.66 -11.30
C VAL A 179 29.96 -14.92 -10.59
N ARG A 180 30.62 -15.81 -11.35
CA ARG A 180 31.27 -17.03 -10.86
C ARG A 180 32.62 -17.19 -11.56
N GLN A 181 33.62 -16.44 -11.10
CA GLN A 181 34.95 -16.43 -11.72
C GLN A 181 36.02 -16.10 -10.67
N ASP A 182 37.21 -16.66 -10.80
CA ASP A 182 38.38 -16.35 -9.97
C ASP A 182 38.11 -16.43 -8.45
N GLY A 183 37.26 -17.37 -8.03
CA GLY A 183 36.86 -17.55 -6.63
C GLY A 183 35.77 -16.60 -6.14
N LEU A 184 35.32 -15.65 -6.96
CA LEU A 184 34.19 -14.77 -6.66
C LEU A 184 32.87 -15.45 -7.00
N VAL A 185 31.94 -15.43 -6.05
CA VAL A 185 30.56 -15.92 -6.23
C VAL A 185 29.60 -14.82 -5.82
N GLY A 186 28.78 -14.33 -6.74
CA GLY A 186 27.88 -13.23 -6.44
C GLY A 186 27.01 -12.79 -7.61
N LYS A 187 26.33 -11.66 -7.42
CA LYS A 187 25.56 -11.00 -8.47
C LYS A 187 25.91 -9.52 -8.53
N PHE A 188 26.17 -9.04 -9.73
CA PHE A 188 26.47 -7.65 -10.02
C PHE A 188 25.23 -6.95 -10.58
N PHE A 189 24.89 -5.81 -9.97
CA PHE A 189 23.73 -5.01 -10.26
C PHE A 189 24.18 -3.67 -10.84
N GLU A 190 23.76 -3.39 -12.06
CA GLU A 190 24.13 -2.18 -12.78
C GLU A 190 22.93 -1.24 -12.95
N PRO A 191 23.10 0.06 -12.68
CA PRO A 191 22.10 1.06 -13.02
C PRO A 191 21.79 1.05 -14.52
N GLN A 192 20.54 1.39 -14.88
CA GLN A 192 20.14 1.51 -16.28
C GLN A 192 20.91 2.61 -17.03
N GLN A 193 21.27 3.68 -16.32
CA GLN A 193 21.97 4.84 -16.88
C GLN A 193 23.35 4.43 -17.38
N GLN A 194 23.71 4.85 -18.60
CA GLN A 194 25.04 4.62 -19.14
C GLN A 194 26.09 5.50 -18.44
N GLY A 195 27.32 5.01 -18.34
CA GLY A 195 28.45 5.76 -17.78
C GLY A 195 29.10 5.06 -16.61
N ARG A 196 30.02 5.78 -15.95
CA ARG A 196 30.69 5.29 -14.74
C ARG A 196 29.80 5.57 -13.53
N HIS A 197 29.66 4.56 -12.68
CA HIS A 197 28.91 4.64 -11.44
C HIS A 197 29.84 4.43 -10.25
N PRO A 198 29.59 5.09 -9.11
CA PRO A 198 30.23 4.69 -7.86
C PRO A 198 29.92 3.21 -7.57
N ALA A 199 30.96 2.45 -7.23
CA ALA A 199 30.84 1.02 -6.98
C ALA A 199 30.70 0.71 -5.48
N VAL A 200 29.83 -0.24 -5.14
CA VAL A 200 29.60 -0.68 -3.76
C VAL A 200 29.69 -2.21 -3.70
N LEU A 201 30.46 -2.72 -2.74
CA LEU A 201 30.47 -4.14 -2.40
C LEU A 201 29.44 -4.39 -1.28
N VAL A 202 28.49 -5.29 -1.52
CA VAL A 202 27.45 -5.67 -0.56
C VAL A 202 27.77 -7.06 -0.03
N LEU A 203 27.94 -7.16 1.28
CA LEU A 203 28.26 -8.40 1.98
C LEU A 203 27.07 -8.81 2.87
N SER A 204 26.77 -10.11 2.89
CA SER A 204 25.80 -10.70 3.82
C SER A 204 26.33 -10.70 5.26
N GLY A 205 25.44 -10.93 6.22
CA GLY A 205 25.79 -11.11 7.62
C GLY A 205 26.17 -12.56 7.94
N SER A 206 25.96 -12.96 9.20
CA SER A 206 26.18 -14.34 9.67
C SER A 206 25.30 -15.39 9.00
N GLU A 207 24.25 -14.98 8.30
CA GLU A 207 23.38 -15.86 7.52
C GLU A 207 24.06 -16.39 6.24
N GLY A 208 25.15 -15.74 5.79
CA GLY A 208 25.84 -16.08 4.55
C GLY A 208 24.99 -15.83 3.30
N GLY A 209 25.41 -16.41 2.18
CA GLY A 209 24.71 -16.30 0.91
C GLY A 209 24.84 -14.92 0.24
N ILE A 210 23.99 -14.67 -0.78
CA ILE A 210 24.01 -13.47 -1.62
C ILE A 210 22.87 -12.52 -1.20
N LYS A 211 23.22 -11.29 -0.80
CA LYS A 211 22.26 -10.25 -0.38
C LYS A 211 21.77 -9.39 -1.56
N GLU A 212 20.89 -9.97 -2.37
CA GLU A 212 20.46 -9.35 -3.64
C GLU A 212 19.59 -8.10 -3.48
N LEU A 213 18.70 -8.07 -2.49
CA LEU A 213 17.70 -7.00 -2.35
C LEU A 213 18.33 -5.63 -2.13
N ASP A 214 19.35 -5.55 -1.27
CA ASP A 214 20.06 -4.29 -0.99
C ASP A 214 20.86 -3.82 -2.22
N ALA A 215 21.54 -4.74 -2.91
CA ALA A 215 22.29 -4.42 -4.11
C ALA A 215 21.37 -3.93 -5.24
N ALA A 216 20.18 -4.52 -5.37
CA ALA A 216 19.15 -4.07 -6.30
C ALA A 216 18.66 -2.64 -6.01
N LEU A 217 18.43 -2.30 -4.73
CA LEU A 217 18.04 -0.96 -4.32
C LEU A 217 19.17 0.06 -4.59
N LEU A 218 20.41 -0.28 -4.25
CA LEU A 218 21.58 0.55 -4.53
C LEU A 218 21.74 0.81 -6.03
N ALA A 219 21.58 -0.20 -6.88
CA ALA A 219 21.61 -0.01 -8.34
C ALA A 219 20.49 0.89 -8.86
N SER A 220 19.30 0.79 -8.25
CA SER A 220 18.17 1.68 -8.54
C SER A 220 18.39 3.14 -8.10
N ARG A 221 19.45 3.39 -7.32
CA ARG A 221 19.93 4.71 -6.88
C ARG A 221 21.18 5.19 -7.64
N GLY A 222 21.65 4.44 -8.63
CA GLY A 222 22.80 4.85 -9.47
C GLY A 222 24.16 4.32 -9.02
N TYR A 223 24.19 3.29 -8.16
CA TYR A 223 25.44 2.62 -7.78
C TYR A 223 25.65 1.32 -8.57
N ALA A 224 26.87 1.03 -8.99
CA ALA A 224 27.23 -0.31 -9.43
C ALA A 224 27.42 -1.20 -8.19
N ALA A 225 26.48 -2.10 -7.89
CA ALA A 225 26.49 -2.85 -6.64
C ALA A 225 26.83 -4.32 -6.89
N PHE A 226 27.85 -4.84 -6.21
CA PHE A 226 28.21 -6.26 -6.25
C PHE A 226 27.82 -6.95 -4.96
N ALA A 227 26.79 -7.80 -4.99
CA ALA A 227 26.42 -8.68 -3.89
C ALA A 227 27.35 -9.91 -3.92
N LEU A 228 28.37 -9.89 -3.07
CA LEU A 228 29.38 -10.94 -2.99
C LEU A 228 29.03 -11.89 -1.83
N ALA A 229 28.96 -13.18 -2.13
CA ALA A 229 28.98 -14.20 -1.11
C ALA A 229 30.42 -14.53 -0.73
N TYR A 230 30.68 -14.60 0.57
CA TYR A 230 31.97 -15.02 1.12
C TYR A 230 31.90 -16.37 1.85
N PHE A 231 30.68 -16.89 2.10
CA PHE A 231 30.38 -18.26 2.55
C PHE A 231 28.88 -18.56 2.36
N GLY A 232 28.45 -19.82 2.52
CA GLY A 232 27.03 -20.20 2.54
C GLY A 232 26.36 -20.21 1.15
N THR A 233 27.12 -20.59 0.11
CA THR A 233 26.65 -20.72 -1.28
C THR A 233 27.03 -22.05 -1.93
N GLU A 234 27.43 -23.03 -1.11
CA GLU A 234 27.67 -24.41 -1.53
C GLU A 234 26.39 -25.19 -1.86
#